data_AF-A0A8T0BNA2-F1
#
_entry.id   AF-A0A8T0BNA2-F1
#
_cell.length_a   1.000
_cell.length_b   1.000
_cell.length_c   1.000
_cell.angle_alpha   90.00
_cell.angle_beta   90.00
_cell.angle_gamma   90.00
#
_symmetry.space_group_name_H-M   'P 1'
#
loop_
_entity.id
_entity.type
_entity.pdbx_description
1 polymer ?
#
loop_
_entity_poly.entity_id
_entity_poly.type
_entity_poly.pdbx_seq_one_letter_code
_entity_poly.pdbx_strand_id
1 'polypeptide(L)'
;MFVFDQENFQGKMIEINAECVNVCAMGMDRDPEKHKICLYEVGDYKGRKMEIMDDDVPSLYSYGFTDRVGSIFVSCGTWVGYQYPGYRGSQYLLEKGDYRHFNEYGARCPQMQSIRRLRDMQWHPHGCYTMASK
;
A
#
# COMPACT_ATOMS: atom_id res chain seq x y z
N MET A 1 -12.98 19.31 -7.70
CA MET A 1 -12.64 18.37 -8.81
C MET A 1 -13.38 17.08 -8.55
N PHE A 2 -14.06 16.50 -9.54
CA PHE A 2 -14.85 15.27 -9.35
C PHE A 2 -14.08 14.07 -9.90
N VAL A 3 -14.00 12.99 -9.12
CA VAL A 3 -13.37 11.72 -9.52
C VAL A 3 -14.39 10.60 -9.36
N PHE A 4 -14.41 9.68 -10.32
CA PHE A 4 -15.29 8.52 -10.34
C PHE A 4 -14.43 7.26 -10.20
N ASP A 5 -14.94 6.27 -9.48
CA ASP A 5 -14.22 5.01 -9.24
C ASP A 5 -14.33 4.02 -10.43
N GLN A 6 -15.16 4.31 -11.43
CA GLN A 6 -15.25 3.54 -12.68
C GLN A 6 -15.02 4.44 -13.91
N GLU A 7 -14.70 3.79 -15.03
CA GLU A 7 -14.55 4.45 -16.32
C GLU A 7 -15.89 5.05 -16.80
N ASN A 8 -15.83 6.03 -17.71
CA ASN A 8 -17.00 6.73 -18.28
C ASN A 8 -17.86 7.53 -17.29
N PHE A 9 -17.26 8.04 -16.20
CA PHE A 9 -17.97 8.83 -15.18
C PHE A 9 -19.10 8.06 -14.50
N GLN A 10 -18.95 6.73 -14.42
CA GLN A 10 -19.90 5.84 -13.74
C GLN A 10 -19.36 5.44 -12.37
N GLY A 11 -20.22 4.88 -11.52
CA GLY A 11 -19.85 4.47 -10.17
C GLY A 11 -19.91 5.60 -9.14
N LYS A 12 -19.20 5.42 -8.02
CA LYS A 12 -19.20 6.33 -6.88
C LYS A 12 -18.50 7.64 -7.24
N MET A 13 -19.29 8.71 -7.35
CA MET A 13 -18.79 10.07 -7.55
C MET A 13 -18.21 10.61 -6.24
N ILE A 14 -16.97 11.09 -6.29
CA ILE A 14 -16.28 11.69 -5.17
C ILE A 14 -15.93 13.13 -5.52
N GLU A 15 -16.50 14.06 -4.78
CA GLU A 15 -16.15 15.47 -4.87
C GLU A 15 -14.88 15.73 -4.08
N ILE A 16 -13.83 16.20 -4.73
CA ILE A 16 -12.58 16.64 -4.10
C ILE A 16 -12.61 18.16 -4.04
N ASN A 17 -12.91 18.71 -2.86
CA ASN A 17 -12.77 20.14 -2.61
C ASN A 17 -11.32 20.47 -2.23
N ALA A 18 -10.89 21.71 -2.43
CA ALA A 18 -9.48 22.14 -2.25
C ALA A 18 -8.95 21.94 -0.82
N GLU A 19 -9.84 21.73 0.14
CA GLU A 19 -9.53 21.18 1.45
C GLU A 19 -9.71 19.65 1.36
N CYS A 20 -8.60 18.90 1.39
CA CYS A 20 -8.60 17.44 1.31
C CYS A 20 -9.18 16.76 2.56
N VAL A 21 -10.32 17.24 3.06
CA VAL A 21 -11.10 16.61 4.14
C VAL A 21 -11.78 15.33 3.63
N ASN A 22 -11.97 15.19 2.32
CA ASN A 22 -12.65 14.02 1.73
C ASN A 22 -11.78 12.77 1.59
N VAL A 23 -10.48 12.80 1.93
CA VAL A 23 -9.65 11.57 1.99
C VAL A 23 -9.68 10.96 3.39
N CYS A 24 -9.67 11.78 4.45
CA CYS A 24 -9.91 11.33 5.82
C CYS A 24 -11.31 10.72 6.01
N ALA A 25 -12.30 11.16 5.22
CA ALA A 25 -13.66 10.61 5.24
C ALA A 25 -13.80 9.25 4.51
N MET A 26 -12.79 8.83 3.74
CA MET A 26 -12.78 7.53 3.04
C MET A 26 -12.40 6.35 3.95
N GLY A 27 -12.08 6.60 5.22
CA GLY A 27 -11.72 5.55 6.16
C GLY A 27 -10.35 4.93 5.91
N MET A 28 -9.42 5.67 5.28
CA MET A 28 -8.00 5.32 5.39
C MET A 28 -7.66 5.40 6.88
N ASP A 29 -7.35 4.23 7.47
CA ASP A 29 -7.26 4.00 8.91
C ASP A 29 -6.49 5.13 9.61
N ARG A 30 -7.22 6.00 10.32
CA ARG A 30 -6.69 6.95 11.32
C ARG A 30 -6.26 6.22 12.60
N ASP A 31 -5.87 4.95 12.47
CA ASP A 31 -5.56 4.15 13.63
C ASP A 31 -4.13 4.45 14.07
N PRO A 32 -3.89 4.88 15.33
CA PRO A 32 -2.54 4.88 15.91
C PRO A 32 -1.94 3.46 16.02
N GLU A 33 -2.67 2.42 15.62
CA GLU A 33 -2.16 1.07 15.48
C GLU A 33 -0.94 0.98 14.55
N LYS A 34 0.05 0.22 15.00
CA LYS A 34 1.29 -0.06 14.30
C LYS A 34 0.99 -0.70 12.95
N HIS A 35 1.59 -0.18 11.88
CA HIS A 35 1.50 -0.80 10.57
C HIS A 35 2.04 -2.22 10.68
N LYS A 36 1.27 -3.21 10.25
CA LYS A 36 1.69 -4.61 10.31
C LYS A 36 1.23 -5.40 9.09
N ILE A 37 2.19 -6.08 8.48
CA ILE A 37 1.99 -6.96 7.35
C ILE A 37 2.76 -8.27 7.52
N CYS A 38 2.18 -9.37 7.07
CA CYS A 38 2.81 -10.69 7.00
C CYS A 38 2.89 -11.15 5.55
N LEU A 39 4.09 -11.51 5.10
CA LEU A 39 4.37 -12.08 3.79
C LEU A 39 4.59 -13.59 3.94
N TYR A 40 4.07 -14.37 3.00
CA TYR A 40 4.21 -15.82 2.95
C TYR A 40 4.73 -16.27 1.59
N GLU A 41 5.68 -17.21 1.59
CA GLU A 41 6.34 -17.70 0.38
C GLU A 41 5.39 -18.42 -0.60
N VAL A 42 4.37 -19.09 -0.06
CA VAL A 42 3.39 -19.88 -0.82
C VAL A 42 1.98 -19.29 -0.65
N GLY A 43 1.05 -19.66 -1.55
CA GLY A 43 -0.36 -19.34 -1.38
C GLY A 43 -0.97 -19.94 -0.11
N ASP A 44 -2.14 -19.43 0.29
CA ASP A 44 -2.88 -19.84 1.49
C ASP A 44 -2.08 -19.76 2.80
N TYR A 45 -1.21 -18.76 2.93
CA TYR A 45 -0.42 -18.47 4.14
C TYR A 45 0.54 -19.59 4.55
N LYS A 46 1.12 -20.28 3.55
CA LYS A 46 2.03 -21.41 3.75
C LYS A 46 3.49 -21.05 3.44
N GLY A 47 4.39 -21.94 3.86
CA GLY A 47 5.83 -21.79 3.63
C GLY A 47 6.48 -20.83 4.61
N ARG A 48 7.63 -20.25 4.22
CA ARG A 48 8.29 -19.24 5.05
C ARG A 48 7.40 -18.02 5.25
N LYS A 49 7.39 -17.50 6.47
CA LYS A 49 6.68 -16.28 6.88
C LYS A 49 7.69 -15.19 7.20
N MET A 50 7.43 -13.97 6.77
CA MET A 50 8.09 -12.75 7.24
C MET A 50 7.05 -11.78 7.77
N GLU A 51 7.28 -11.22 8.95
CA GLU A 51 6.42 -10.19 9.54
C GLU A 51 7.18 -8.86 9.54
N ILE A 52 6.51 -7.80 9.10
CA ILE A 52 7.07 -6.45 9.03
C ILE A 52 6.15 -5.55 9.84
N MET A 53 6.74 -4.82 10.78
CA MET A 53 6.05 -3.91 11.69
C MET A 53 6.73 -2.56 11.68
N ASP A 54 5.99 -1.50 11.37
CA ASP A 54 6.46 -0.11 11.40
C ASP A 54 7.85 0.15 10.77
N ASP A 55 8.21 -0.61 9.74
CA ASP A 55 9.47 -0.42 9.02
C ASP A 55 9.29 -0.57 7.51
N ASP A 56 10.17 0.09 6.76
CA ASP A 56 10.24 -0.06 5.30
C ASP A 56 11.37 -1.04 4.97
N VAL A 57 11.12 -1.98 4.06
CA VAL A 57 12.08 -3.03 3.72
C VAL A 57 12.55 -2.85 2.27
N PRO A 58 13.72 -2.24 2.04
CA PRO A 58 14.26 -2.02 0.70
C PRO A 58 14.77 -3.31 0.03
N SER A 59 14.93 -4.41 0.78
CA SER A 59 15.38 -5.70 0.28
C SER A 59 14.90 -6.83 1.19
N LEU A 60 14.01 -7.70 0.70
CA LEU A 60 13.55 -8.87 1.45
C LEU A 60 14.71 -9.84 1.75
N TYR A 61 15.68 -9.97 0.85
CA TYR A 61 16.87 -10.80 1.04
C TYR A 61 17.73 -10.34 2.22
N SER A 62 17.81 -9.04 2.48
CA SER A 62 18.59 -8.50 3.61
C SER A 62 18.05 -8.95 4.97
N TYR A 63 16.79 -9.40 5.01
CA TYR A 63 16.13 -9.96 6.19
C TYR A 63 16.00 -11.50 6.11
N GLY A 64 16.72 -12.15 5.20
CA GLY A 64 16.75 -13.62 5.07
C GLY A 64 15.52 -14.22 4.41
N PHE A 65 14.66 -13.39 3.79
CA PHE A 65 13.50 -13.87 3.02
C PHE A 65 13.86 -14.11 1.55
N THR A 66 12.89 -14.54 0.75
CA THR A 66 13.06 -14.80 -0.69
C THR A 66 12.49 -13.68 -1.55
N ASP A 67 12.64 -13.77 -2.86
CA ASP A 67 11.91 -12.95 -3.83
C ASP A 67 10.50 -13.47 -4.13
N ARG A 68 10.08 -14.58 -3.53
CA ARG A 68 8.77 -15.19 -3.72
C ARG A 68 7.79 -14.82 -2.60
N VAL A 69 6.68 -14.20 -2.96
CA VAL A 69 5.56 -13.86 -2.06
C VAL A 69 4.26 -14.42 -2.66
N GLY A 70 3.82 -15.58 -2.18
CA GLY A 70 2.63 -16.27 -2.69
C GLY A 70 1.31 -15.82 -2.07
N SER A 71 1.34 -15.35 -0.81
CA SER A 71 0.18 -14.80 -0.11
C SER A 71 0.60 -13.75 0.93
N ILE A 72 -0.34 -12.89 1.29
CA ILE A 72 -0.10 -11.71 2.14
C ILE A 72 -1.27 -11.55 3.10
N PHE A 73 -0.98 -11.20 4.35
CA PHE A 73 -1.97 -10.76 5.32
C PHE A 73 -1.58 -9.37 5.83
N VAL A 74 -2.40 -8.36 5.54
CA VAL A 74 -2.22 -6.99 6.00
C VAL A 74 -3.11 -6.79 7.22
N SER A 75 -2.52 -6.79 8.41
CA SER A 75 -3.26 -6.59 9.66
C SER A 75 -3.67 -5.13 9.85
N CYS A 76 -2.76 -4.20 9.56
CA CYS A 76 -2.99 -2.76 9.73
C CYS A 76 -2.09 -1.94 8.80
N GLY A 77 -2.60 -0.78 8.38
CA GLY A 77 -1.93 0.18 7.53
C GLY A 77 -1.94 -0.18 6.04
N THR A 78 -1.48 0.77 5.23
CA THR A 78 -1.37 0.61 3.77
C THR A 78 0.09 0.44 3.37
N TRP A 79 0.36 -0.48 2.45
CA TRP A 79 1.69 -0.83 2.01
C TRP A 79 1.79 -0.81 0.48
N VAL A 80 3.00 -0.62 -0.02
CA VAL A 80 3.32 -0.79 -1.43
C VAL A 80 4.44 -1.80 -1.57
N GLY A 81 4.12 -2.94 -2.19
CA GLY A 81 5.08 -3.99 -2.56
C GLY A 81 5.68 -3.72 -3.94
N TYR A 82 6.92 -4.15 -4.14
CA TYR A 82 7.69 -3.90 -5.36
C TYR A 82 8.38 -5.17 -5.85
N GLN A 83 8.41 -5.34 -7.17
CA GLN A 83 9.01 -6.50 -7.84
C GLN A 83 10.52 -6.66 -7.55
N TYR A 84 11.26 -5.55 -7.46
CA TYR A 84 12.72 -5.53 -7.28
C TYR A 84 13.15 -4.80 -6.00
N PRO A 85 14.39 -5.02 -5.52
CA PRO A 85 14.93 -4.30 -4.37
C PRO A 85 15.04 -2.79 -4.66
N GLY A 86 14.93 -2.00 -3.60
CA GLY A 86 15.00 -0.54 -3.65
C GLY A 86 13.77 0.12 -4.26
N TYR A 87 12.59 -0.48 -4.09
CA TYR A 87 11.29 0.06 -4.52
C TYR A 87 11.18 0.25 -6.04
N ARG A 88 11.60 -0.76 -6.81
CA ARG A 88 11.66 -0.73 -8.28
C ARG A 88 10.76 -1.78 -8.93
N GLY A 89 10.40 -1.54 -10.19
CA GLY A 89 9.58 -2.44 -11.00
C GLY A 89 8.09 -2.25 -10.77
N SER A 90 7.32 -3.30 -11.05
CA SER A 90 5.86 -3.33 -10.83
C SER A 90 5.54 -3.04 -9.36
N GLN A 91 4.47 -2.27 -9.13
CA GLN A 91 4.02 -1.85 -7.80
C GLN A 91 2.68 -2.48 -7.47
N TYR A 92 2.51 -2.89 -6.22
CA TYR A 92 1.30 -3.55 -5.72
C TYR A 92 0.79 -2.80 -4.50
N LEU A 93 -0.41 -2.23 -4.60
CA LEU A 93 -1.07 -1.57 -3.48
C LEU A 93 -1.68 -2.65 -2.57
N LEU A 94 -1.31 -2.62 -1.30
CA LEU A 94 -1.70 -3.62 -0.30
C LEU A 94 -2.41 -2.89 0.84
N GLU A 95 -3.72 -3.00 0.85
CA GLU A 95 -4.58 -2.47 1.90
C GLU A 95 -4.85 -3.54 2.95
N LYS A 96 -5.44 -3.14 4.09
CA LYS A 96 -5.84 -4.06 5.15
C LYS A 96 -6.71 -5.18 4.59
N GLY A 97 -6.32 -6.43 4.80
CA GLY A 97 -7.03 -7.57 4.25
C GLY A 97 -6.19 -8.83 4.07
N ASP A 98 -6.86 -9.80 3.46
CA ASP A 98 -6.40 -11.16 3.21
C ASP A 98 -6.14 -11.33 1.70
N TYR A 99 -4.92 -11.73 1.33
CA TYR A 99 -4.53 -12.03 -0.05
C TYR A 99 -4.00 -13.47 -0.12
N ARG A 100 -4.84 -14.44 -0.46
CA ARG A 100 -4.48 -15.87 -0.40
C ARG A 100 -3.65 -16.31 -1.60
N HIS A 101 -3.68 -15.55 -2.68
CA HIS A 101 -2.94 -15.81 -3.91
C HIS A 101 -2.38 -14.52 -4.51
N PHE A 102 -1.25 -14.60 -5.23
CA PHE A 102 -0.56 -13.43 -5.78
C PHE A 102 -1.38 -12.61 -6.80
N ASN A 103 -2.36 -13.25 -7.44
CA ASN A 103 -3.30 -12.57 -8.33
C ASN A 103 -4.19 -11.56 -7.59
N GLU A 104 -4.46 -11.75 -6.30
CA GLU A 104 -5.38 -10.91 -5.53
C GLU A 104 -4.81 -9.51 -5.26
N TYR A 105 -3.48 -9.36 -5.22
CA TYR A 105 -2.81 -8.05 -5.17
C TYR A 105 -2.33 -7.56 -6.54
N GLY A 106 -2.81 -8.18 -7.63
CA GLY A 106 -2.58 -7.72 -9.01
C GLY A 106 -1.24 -8.12 -9.63
N ALA A 107 -0.50 -9.07 -9.05
CA ALA A 107 0.75 -9.54 -9.64
C ALA A 107 0.54 -10.65 -10.68
N ARG A 108 1.39 -10.67 -11.73
CA ARG A 108 1.40 -11.72 -12.75
C ARG A 108 2.19 -12.97 -12.35
N CYS A 109 3.12 -12.80 -11.40
CA CYS A 109 3.91 -13.84 -10.79
C CYS A 109 4.14 -13.47 -9.32
N PRO A 110 4.43 -14.43 -8.43
CA PRO A 110 4.62 -14.15 -7.00
C PRO A 110 5.98 -13.51 -6.71
N GLN A 111 6.46 -12.57 -7.52
CA GLN A 111 7.76 -11.94 -7.36
C GLN A 111 7.64 -10.59 -6.64
N MET A 112 8.25 -10.48 -5.46
CA MET A 112 8.32 -9.25 -4.68
C MET A 112 9.63 -9.24 -3.88
N GLN A 113 10.34 -8.11 -3.88
CA GLN A 113 11.68 -8.00 -3.28
C GLN A 113 11.89 -6.76 -2.42
N SER A 114 10.95 -5.81 -2.42
CA SER A 114 10.93 -4.73 -1.43
C SER A 114 9.51 -4.27 -1.15
N ILE A 115 9.32 -3.63 0.00
CA ILE A 115 8.02 -3.16 0.46
C ILE A 115 8.21 -1.93 1.34
N ARG A 116 7.30 -0.95 1.24
CA ARG A 116 7.31 0.23 2.11
C ARG A 116 5.90 0.55 2.57
N ARG A 117 5.79 1.24 3.70
CA ARG A 117 4.52 1.77 4.17
C ARG A 117 4.13 2.98 3.34
N LEU A 118 2.84 3.07 3.04
CA LEU A 118 2.23 4.32 2.62
C LEU A 118 1.86 5.08 3.90
N ARG A 119 2.72 6.00 4.31
CA ARG A 119 2.42 6.88 5.44
C ARG A 119 1.54 8.00 4.91
N ASP A 120 0.42 8.25 5.59
CA ASP A 120 -0.37 9.45 5.32
C ASP A 120 0.57 10.66 5.33
N MET A 121 0.44 11.45 4.27
CA MET A 121 1.26 12.59 3.95
C MET A 121 1.70 13.33 5.23
N GLN A 122 3.00 13.32 5.52
CA GLN A 122 3.62 14.52 6.09
C GLN A 122 3.39 15.62 5.05
N TRP A 123 2.20 16.21 5.08
CA TRP A 123 2.00 17.56 4.60
C TRP A 123 2.94 18.40 5.46
N HIS A 124 4.18 18.57 5.00
CA HIS A 124 4.98 19.67 5.48
C HIS A 124 4.16 20.92 5.13
N PRO A 125 3.79 21.76 6.12
CA PRO A 125 3.08 23.02 5.83
C PRO A 125 3.88 23.94 4.90
N HIS A 126 5.15 23.62 4.64
CA HIS A 126 6.10 24.45 3.91
C HIS A 126 6.19 24.11 2.41
N GLY A 127 5.37 23.18 1.92
CA GLY A 127 5.36 22.77 0.51
C GLY A 127 4.08 23.13 -0.26
N CYS A 128 3.05 23.69 0.40
CA CYS A 128 1.88 24.16 -0.32
C CYS A 128 2.22 25.52 -0.95
N TYR A 129 2.21 25.57 -2.28
CA TYR A 129 2.06 26.84 -2.97
C TYR A 129 0.69 27.38 -2.56
N THR A 130 0.67 28.32 -1.63
CA THR A 130 -0.52 29.13 -1.39
C THR A 130 -0.80 29.88 -2.68
N MET A 131 -1.84 29.46 -3.38
CA MET A 131 -2.44 30.29 -4.42
C MET A 131 -2.82 31.60 -3.73
N ALA A 132 -2.06 32.66 -4.03
CA ALA A 132 -2.35 33.98 -3.51
C ALA A 132 -3.78 34.36 -3.93
N SER A 133 -4.68 34.46 -2.96
CA SER A 133 -5.98 35.07 -3.19
C SER A 133 -5.77 36.55 -3.48
N LYS A 134 -6.37 37.03 -4.58
CA LYS A 134 -6.51 38.44 -4.89
C LYS A 134 -7.57 39.09 -4.00
#